data_AF-C1GKK4-F1
#
_entry.id   AF-C1GKK4-F1
#
_cell.length_a   1.000
_cell.length_b   1.000
_cell.length_c   1.000
_cell.angle_alpha   90.00
_cell.angle_beta   90.00
_cell.angle_gamma   90.00
#
_symmetry.space_group_name_H-M   'P 1'
#
loop_
_entity.id
_entity.type
_entity.pdbx_description
1 polymer ?
#
loop_
_entity_poly.entity_id
_entity_poly.type
_entity_poly.pdbx_seq_one_letter_code
_entity_poly.pdbx_strand_id
1 'polypeptide(L)'
;MSPVLFMTGKAARACQFLSPVSLIIFNSQESKNSSQHNRNAKAHRNGIKKPKTHRYPSLKGTDPKFRRNHRHALHGTMKALKEVKEGKRESA
;
A
#
# COMPACT_ATOMS: atom_id res chain seq x y z
N MET A 1 12.89 -27.34 22.59
CA MET A 1 12.91 -28.23 23.78
C MET A 1 12.42 -27.39 24.94
N SER A 2 11.29 -27.58 25.59
CA SER A 2 10.27 -28.63 25.62
C SER A 2 8.93 -27.96 26.01
N PRO A 3 7.77 -28.59 25.71
CA PRO A 3 6.44 -28.03 25.94
C PRO A 3 5.95 -28.27 27.39
N VAL A 4 5.17 -27.34 27.94
CA VAL A 4 4.58 -27.48 29.29
C VAL A 4 3.10 -27.87 29.18
N LEU A 5 2.86 -29.15 29.41
CA LEU A 5 1.84 -29.78 30.26
C LEU A 5 0.37 -29.27 30.24
N PHE A 6 -0.46 -30.07 29.56
CA PHE A 6 -1.71 -30.69 30.04
C PHE A 6 -2.50 -30.02 31.19
N MET A 7 -3.76 -29.68 30.93
CA MET A 7 -4.89 -30.12 31.77
C MET A 7 -6.16 -30.31 30.92
N THR A 8 -6.84 -31.39 31.29
CA THR A 8 -7.98 -32.07 30.69
C THR A 8 -9.28 -31.27 30.71
N GLY A 9 -10.08 -31.41 29.65
CA GLY A 9 -11.45 -30.88 29.60
C GLY A 9 -12.28 -31.58 28.54
N LYS A 10 -12.55 -32.87 28.76
CA LYS A 10 -13.35 -33.75 27.90
C LYS A 10 -14.83 -33.38 28.02
N ALA A 11 -15.34 -32.54 27.13
CA ALA A 11 -16.78 -32.37 26.95
C ALA A 11 -17.23 -33.22 25.76
N ALA A 12 -17.58 -34.47 26.06
CA ALA A 12 -18.36 -35.31 25.17
C ALA A 12 -19.73 -34.64 24.97
N ARG A 13 -19.95 -34.00 23.82
CA ARG A 13 -21.31 -33.79 23.33
C ARG A 13 -21.65 -34.95 22.41
N ALA A 14 -22.60 -35.73 22.89
CA ALA A 14 -23.19 -36.90 22.27
C ALA A 14 -23.34 -36.74 20.75
N CYS A 15 -22.79 -37.70 20.03
CA CYS A 15 -23.26 -38.12 18.72
C CYS A 15 -24.76 -38.42 18.86
N GLN A 16 -25.62 -37.51 18.43
CA GLN A 16 -27.02 -37.82 18.23
C GLN A 16 -27.09 -38.65 16.94
N PHE A 17 -27.68 -39.84 17.09
CA PHE A 17 -28.06 -40.78 16.05
C PHE A 17 -28.41 -40.10 14.72
N LEU A 18 -27.57 -40.32 13.69
CA LEU A 18 -27.93 -40.07 12.31
C LEU A 18 -28.97 -41.12 11.88
N SER A 19 -30.22 -40.70 11.72
CA SER A 19 -31.19 -41.44 10.92
C SER A 19 -30.88 -41.23 9.43
N PRO A 20 -30.96 -42.27 8.57
CA PRO A 20 -30.61 -42.15 7.16
C PRO A 20 -31.84 -41.74 6.34
N VAL A 21 -32.52 -40.65 6.70
CA VAL A 21 -33.65 -40.15 5.89
C VAL A 21 -33.68 -38.63 5.88
N SER A 22 -32.66 -38.04 5.28
CA SER A 22 -32.81 -36.81 4.50
C SER A 22 -31.48 -36.51 3.83
N LEU A 23 -31.26 -37.12 2.66
CA LEU A 23 -30.39 -36.53 1.66
C LEU A 23 -31.04 -35.20 1.25
N ILE A 24 -30.87 -34.17 2.08
CA ILE A 24 -31.27 -32.81 1.73
C ILE A 24 -30.29 -32.39 0.65
N ILE A 25 -30.81 -32.43 -0.57
CA ILE A 25 -30.28 -31.87 -1.78
C ILE A 25 -29.64 -30.52 -1.42
N PHE A 26 -28.31 -30.49 -1.30
CA PHE A 26 -27.54 -29.24 -1.33
C PHE A 26 -27.65 -28.76 -2.79
N ASN A 27 -28.80 -28.16 -3.08
CA ASN A 27 -29.10 -27.55 -4.37
C ASN A 27 -28.02 -26.48 -4.52
N SER A 28 -27.03 -26.74 -5.38
CA SER A 28 -25.99 -25.79 -5.73
C SER A 28 -26.66 -24.65 -6.48
N GLN A 29 -27.35 -23.79 -5.76
CA GLN A 29 -27.89 -22.55 -6.28
C GLN A 29 -26.70 -21.64 -6.57
N GLU A 30 -26.51 -21.37 -7.85
CA GLU A 30 -25.47 -20.48 -8.34
C GLU A 30 -25.65 -19.10 -7.70
N SER A 31 -24.76 -18.74 -6.78
CA SER A 31 -24.71 -17.40 -6.21
C SER A 31 -24.10 -16.45 -7.23
N LYS A 32 -24.62 -15.22 -7.30
CA LYS A 32 -24.07 -14.18 -8.18
C LYS A 32 -22.60 -13.89 -7.81
N ASN A 33 -21.69 -14.33 -8.67
CA ASN A 33 -20.24 -14.32 -8.47
C ASN A 33 -19.59 -12.92 -8.57
N SER A 34 -20.26 -11.93 -9.18
CA SER A 34 -19.76 -10.57 -9.32
C SER A 34 -20.87 -9.51 -9.34
N SER A 35 -20.63 -8.36 -8.71
CA SER A 35 -21.51 -7.18 -8.75
C SER A 35 -20.73 -5.88 -8.60
N GLN A 36 -21.03 -4.90 -9.47
CA GLN A 36 -20.43 -3.56 -9.43
C GLN A 36 -21.37 -2.50 -8.81
N HIS A 37 -22.57 -2.89 -8.39
CA HIS A 37 -23.67 -1.98 -8.05
C HIS A 37 -23.30 -0.93 -6.99
N ASN A 38 -22.45 -1.29 -6.01
CA ASN A 38 -22.07 -0.39 -4.93
C ASN A 38 -20.61 0.11 -5.02
N ARG A 39 -19.95 -0.05 -6.18
CA ARG A 39 -18.55 0.38 -6.35
C ARG A 39 -18.45 1.89 -6.36
N ASN A 40 -19.26 2.55 -7.18
CA ASN A 40 -19.23 4.00 -7.37
C ASN A 40 -19.68 4.72 -6.09
N ALA A 41 -20.78 4.26 -5.47
CA ALA A 41 -21.26 4.85 -4.22
C ALA A 41 -20.20 4.80 -3.11
N LYS A 42 -19.45 3.68 -2.97
CA LYS A 42 -18.33 3.60 -2.01
C LYS A 42 -17.15 4.53 -2.38
N ALA A 43 -16.79 4.60 -3.66
CA ALA A 43 -15.69 5.46 -4.11
C ALA A 43 -15.98 6.96 -3.90
N HIS A 44 -17.25 7.37 -4.05
CA HIS A 44 -17.66 8.76 -3.88
C HIS A 44 -17.92 9.17 -2.42
N ARG A 45 -18.08 8.23 -1.47
CA ARG A 45 -18.22 8.55 -0.02
C ARG A 45 -17.07 9.43 0.50
N ASN A 46 -15.83 9.07 0.15
CA ASN A 46 -14.63 9.84 0.50
C ASN A 46 -14.19 10.79 -0.64
N GLY A 47 -14.90 10.74 -1.78
CA GLY A 47 -14.54 11.39 -3.03
C GLY A 47 -13.33 10.78 -3.72
N ILE A 48 -13.37 10.68 -5.05
CA ILE A 48 -12.21 10.27 -5.85
C ILE A 48 -11.25 11.48 -5.90
N LYS A 49 -10.16 11.41 -5.12
CA LYS A 49 -9.16 12.48 -5.05
C LYS A 49 -8.19 12.37 -6.23
N LYS A 50 -7.89 13.52 -6.85
CA LYS A 50 -6.81 13.63 -7.83
C LYS A 50 -5.44 13.46 -7.14
N PRO A 51 -4.41 12.95 -7.83
CA PRO A 51 -3.06 12.93 -7.28
C PRO A 51 -2.63 14.36 -6.91
N LYS A 52 -1.94 14.50 -5.79
CA LYS A 52 -1.47 15.80 -5.32
C LYS A 52 -0.35 16.29 -6.24
N THR A 53 -0.48 17.52 -6.73
CA THR A 53 0.60 18.20 -7.44
C THR A 53 1.53 18.87 -6.43
N HIS A 54 2.82 18.56 -6.50
CA HIS A 54 3.86 19.20 -5.69
C HIS A 54 4.65 20.18 -6.56
N ARG A 55 5.11 21.30 -5.97
CA ARG A 55 5.96 22.29 -6.67
C ARG A 55 7.20 21.65 -7.29
N TYR A 56 7.76 20.63 -6.62
CA TYR A 56 8.92 19.90 -7.10
C TYR A 56 8.57 18.41 -7.25
N PRO A 57 8.49 17.89 -8.48
CA PRO A 57 8.27 16.47 -8.72
C PRO A 57 9.56 15.65 -8.49
N SER A 58 9.42 14.34 -8.32
CA SER A 58 10.57 13.44 -8.18
C SER A 58 11.32 13.32 -9.52
N LEU A 59 12.65 13.41 -9.50
CA LEU A 59 13.51 13.17 -10.67
C LEU A 59 13.77 11.66 -10.94
N LYS A 60 12.98 10.76 -10.35
CA LYS A 60 13.13 9.31 -10.54
C LYS A 60 12.68 8.94 -11.96
N GLY A 61 13.53 8.22 -12.69
CA GLY A 61 13.29 7.87 -14.10
C GLY A 61 13.74 8.94 -15.11
N THR A 62 14.34 10.04 -14.66
CA THR A 62 15.03 10.98 -15.57
C THR A 62 16.38 10.41 -16.02
N ASP A 63 16.81 10.79 -17.21
CA ASP A 63 18.05 10.31 -17.83
C ASP A 63 19.25 10.39 -16.83
N PRO A 64 19.96 9.27 -16.61
CA PRO A 64 21.13 9.25 -15.74
C PRO A 64 22.18 10.31 -16.09
N LYS A 65 22.38 10.65 -17.38
CA LYS A 65 23.36 11.68 -17.78
C LYS A 65 22.91 13.07 -17.36
N PHE A 66 21.64 13.42 -17.59
CA PHE A 66 21.03 14.64 -17.05
C PHE A 66 21.16 14.73 -15.52
N ARG A 67 20.87 13.65 -14.78
CA ARG A 67 20.96 13.64 -13.32
C ARG A 67 22.38 13.84 -12.81
N ARG A 68 23.39 13.27 -13.47
CA ARG A 68 24.81 13.49 -13.09
C ARG A 68 25.17 14.96 -13.28
N ASN A 69 24.86 15.55 -14.43
CA ASN A 69 25.13 16.96 -14.70
C ASN A 69 24.39 17.90 -13.75
N HIS A 70 23.09 17.68 -13.52
CA HIS A 70 22.27 18.51 -12.66
C HIS A 70 22.82 18.58 -11.22
N ARG A 71 23.36 17.47 -10.69
CA ARG A 71 24.05 17.48 -9.39
C ARG A 71 25.27 18.40 -9.39
N HIS A 72 26.13 18.29 -10.39
CA HIS A 72 27.34 19.13 -10.48
C HIS A 72 27.00 20.61 -10.62
N ALA A 73 25.99 20.96 -11.42
CA ALA A 73 25.53 22.34 -11.57
C ALA A 73 25.02 22.93 -10.24
N LEU A 74 24.16 22.21 -9.52
CA LEU A 74 23.64 22.65 -8.21
C LEU A 74 24.74 22.80 -7.15
N HIS A 75 25.71 21.89 -7.12
CA HIS A 75 26.84 22.00 -6.21
C HIS A 75 27.77 23.17 -6.57
N GLY A 76 28.00 23.41 -7.85
CA GLY A 76 28.78 24.55 -8.33
C GLY A 76 28.16 25.89 -7.96
N THR A 77 26.85 26.07 -8.18
CA THR A 77 26.14 27.30 -7.79
C THR A 77 26.14 27.51 -6.29
N MET A 78 25.91 26.46 -5.50
CA MET A 78 25.97 26.54 -4.03
C MET A 78 27.36 26.98 -3.53
N LYS A 79 28.44 26.46 -4.13
CA LYS A 79 29.81 26.85 -3.78
C LYS A 79 30.08 28.31 -4.12
N ALA A 80 29.72 28.74 -5.33
CA ALA A 80 29.88 30.12 -5.77
C ALA A 80 29.12 31.11 -4.88
N LEU A 81 27.86 30.81 -4.54
CA LEU A 81 27.06 31.62 -3.62
C LEU A 81 27.69 31.71 -2.23
N LYS A 82 28.28 30.61 -1.74
CA LYS A 82 29.00 30.61 -0.46
C LYS A 82 30.23 31.51 -0.50
N GLU A 83 31.01 31.47 -1.58
CA GLU A 83 32.22 32.30 -1.73
C GLU A 83 31.90 33.79 -1.91
N VAL A 84 30.79 34.12 -2.58
CA VAL A 84 30.24 35.49 -2.63
C VAL A 84 29.81 35.94 -1.23
N LYS A 85 29.11 35.10 -0.47
CA LYS A 85 28.71 35.41 0.91
C LYS A 85 29.92 35.61 1.85
N GLU A 86 30.99 34.85 1.63
CA GLU A 86 32.25 34.98 2.38
C GLU A 86 33.11 36.16 1.88
N GLY A 87 32.67 36.92 0.87
CA GLY A 87 33.39 38.08 0.34
C GLY A 87 34.67 37.73 -0.42
N LYS A 88 34.92 36.44 -0.69
CA LYS A 88 36.10 35.96 -1.41
C LYS A 88 36.00 36.14 -2.93
N ARG A 89 34.81 36.47 -3.42
CA ARG A 89 34.53 36.79 -4.82
C ARG A 89 33.58 37.98 -4.89
N GLU A 90 33.92 38.95 -5.73
CA GLU A 90 33.04 40.07 -5.99
C GLU A 90 31.74 39.58 -6.64
N SER A 91 30.61 40.08 -6.15
CA SER A 91 29.32 39.87 -6.79
C SER A 91 29.33 40.61 -8.12
N ALA A 92 29.27 39.86 -9.22
CA ALA A 92 28.98 40.40 -10.54
C ALA A 92 27.56 40.99 -10.60
#